data_AF-A0AAX1Q3Q8-F1
#
_entry.id   AF-A0AAX1Q3Q8-F1
#
_cell.length_a   1.000
_cell.length_b   1.000
_cell.length_c   1.000
_cell.angle_alpha   90.00
_cell.angle_beta   90.00
_cell.angle_gamma   90.00
#
_symmetry.space_group_name_H-M   'P 1'
#
loop_
_entity.id
_entity.type
_entity.pdbx_description
1 polymer ?
#
loop_
_entity_poly.entity_id
_entity_poly.type
_entity_poly.pdbx_seq_one_letter_code
_entity_poly.pdbx_strand_id
1 'polypeptide(L)'
;MANLLFSILEGVLTSVPSRRSKLINTKFKRLKKEKWFQEIVNRYGTIFQANTEVRNFIERTNIEEVLKDPLQTELFQLQLEKVLVKENF
;
A
#
# COMPACT_ATOMS: atom_id res chain seq x y z
N MET A 1 4.01 0.08 -39.66
CA MET A 1 3.14 0.97 -38.82
C MET A 1 2.30 0.24 -37.79
N ALA A 2 1.67 -0.92 -38.08
CA ALA A 2 0.82 -1.64 -37.12
C ALA A 2 1.54 -2.06 -35.82
N ASN A 3 2.80 -2.51 -35.88
CA ASN A 3 3.57 -2.90 -34.69
C ASN A 3 3.77 -1.76 -33.69
N LEU A 4 3.90 -0.51 -34.18
CA LEU A 4 4.14 0.65 -33.32
C LEU A 4 2.88 1.03 -32.51
N LEU A 5 1.70 0.87 -33.12
CA LEU A 5 0.41 1.09 -32.44
C LEU A 5 0.14 0.02 -31.37
N PHE A 6 0.48 -1.24 -31.65
CA PHE A 6 0.37 -2.33 -30.65
C PHE A 6 1.30 -2.10 -29.45
N SER A 7 2.56 -1.70 -29.69
CA SER A 7 3.51 -1.39 -28.61
C SER A 7 3.09 -0.19 -27.75
N ILE A 8 2.48 0.84 -28.36
CA ILE A 8 1.93 1.99 -27.61
C ILE A 8 0.71 1.55 -26.78
N LEU A 9 -0.18 0.73 -27.33
CA LEU A 9 -1.34 0.20 -26.62
C LEU A 9 -0.94 -0.70 -25.44
N GLU A 10 0.08 -1.56 -25.59
CA GLU A 10 0.63 -2.35 -24.48
C GLU A 10 1.25 -1.45 -23.39
N GLY A 11 1.99 -0.40 -23.78
CA GLY A 11 2.53 0.60 -22.85
C GLY A 11 1.45 1.37 -22.09
N VAL A 12 0.33 1.69 -22.76
CA VAL A 12 -0.81 2.38 -22.14
C VAL A 12 -1.59 1.45 -21.21
N LEU A 13 -1.83 0.19 -21.58
CA LEU A 13 -2.52 -0.78 -20.73
C LEU A 13 -1.72 -1.16 -19.49
N THR A 14 -0.40 -1.26 -19.60
CA THR A 14 0.50 -1.48 -18.45
C THR A 14 0.59 -0.26 -17.52
N SER A 15 0.31 0.96 -18.01
CA SER A 15 0.28 2.19 -17.21
C SER A 15 -0.96 2.33 -16.31
N VAL A 16 -2.07 1.65 -16.64
CA VAL A 16 -3.31 1.74 -15.86
C VAL A 16 -3.20 0.84 -14.64
N PRO A 17 -3.22 1.38 -13.41
CA PRO A 17 -3.14 0.54 -12.22
C PRO A 17 -4.34 -0.40 -12.19
N SER A 18 -4.08 -1.68 -11.92
CA SER A 18 -5.15 -2.68 -11.76
C SER A 18 -6.14 -2.24 -10.67
N ARG A 19 -7.38 -2.76 -10.71
CA ARG A 19 -8.38 -2.49 -9.67
C ARG A 19 -7.84 -2.74 -8.27
N ARG A 20 -7.10 -3.84 -8.11
CA ARG A 20 -6.35 -4.20 -6.90
C ARG A 20 -5.35 -3.12 -6.48
N SER A 21 -4.52 -2.66 -7.41
CA SER A 21 -3.53 -1.61 -7.13
C SER A 21 -4.21 -0.29 -6.74
N LYS A 22 -5.30 0.09 -7.41
CA LYS A 22 -6.10 1.28 -7.06
C LYS A 22 -6.67 1.19 -5.64
N LEU A 23 -7.21 0.04 -5.25
CA LEU A 23 -7.74 -0.20 -3.90
C LEU A 23 -6.63 -0.01 -2.84
N ILE A 24 -5.51 -0.70 -3.00
CA ILE A 24 -4.37 -0.64 -2.07
C ILE A 24 -3.83 0.79 -1.97
N ASN A 25 -3.66 1.47 -3.10
CA ASN A 25 -3.14 2.84 -3.12
C ASN A 25 -4.10 3.82 -2.42
N THR A 26 -5.42 3.63 -2.55
CA THR A 26 -6.41 4.43 -1.80
C THR A 26 -6.30 4.19 -0.29
N LYS A 27 -6.08 2.94 0.14
CA LYS A 27 -5.84 2.60 1.55
C LYS A 27 -4.57 3.28 2.07
N PHE A 28 -3.46 3.20 1.35
CA PHE A 28 -2.24 3.93 1.71
C PHE A 28 -2.43 5.44 1.74
N LYS A 29 -3.20 6.03 0.81
CA LYS A 29 -3.51 7.47 0.83
C LYS A 29 -4.24 7.89 2.11
N ARG A 30 -5.09 7.03 2.68
CA ARG A 30 -5.74 7.28 3.97
C ARG A 30 -4.75 7.18 5.12
N LEU A 31 -3.99 6.10 5.18
CA LEU A 31 -2.94 5.90 6.19
C LEU A 31 -1.94 7.07 6.23
N LYS A 32 -1.56 7.62 5.07
CA LYS A 32 -0.68 8.80 4.97
C LYS A 32 -1.23 10.07 5.64
N LYS A 33 -2.51 10.13 6.00
CA LYS A 33 -3.05 11.28 6.76
C LYS A 33 -2.77 11.15 8.25
N GLU A 34 -2.45 9.95 8.72
CA GLU A 34 -2.23 9.65 10.13
C GLU A 34 -0.79 9.95 10.55
N LYS A 35 -0.63 10.63 11.70
CA LYS A 35 0.70 10.98 12.24
C LYS A 35 1.57 9.75 12.49
N TRP A 36 1.01 8.71 13.14
CA TRP A 36 1.73 7.47 13.44
C TRP A 36 2.23 6.76 12.17
N PHE A 37 1.48 6.84 11.06
CA PHE A 37 1.93 6.22 9.81
C PHE A 37 3.05 7.03 9.16
N GLN A 38 3.03 8.36 9.28
CA GLN A 38 4.16 9.19 8.85
C GLN A 38 5.42 8.88 9.66
N GLU A 39 5.31 8.58 10.95
CA GLU A 39 6.44 8.13 11.77
C GLU A 39 7.02 6.80 11.28
N ILE A 40 6.17 5.84 10.90
CA ILE A 40 6.61 4.58 10.26
C ILE A 40 7.34 4.87 8.94
N VAL A 41 6.80 5.76 8.10
CA VAL A 41 7.45 6.15 6.83
C VAL A 41 8.80 6.83 7.05
N ASN A 42 8.91 7.66 8.09
CA ASN A 42 10.18 8.30 8.43
C ASN A 42 11.22 7.28 8.92
N ARG A 43 10.79 6.22 9.63
CA ARG A 43 11.68 5.17 10.14
C ARG A 43 12.17 4.22 9.05
N TYR A 44 11.26 3.72 8.21
CA TYR A 44 11.53 2.64 7.26
C TYR A 44 11.66 3.12 5.80
N GLY A 45 11.49 4.42 5.56
CA GLY A 45 11.39 4.99 4.22
C GLY A 45 10.05 4.67 3.53
N THR A 46 9.94 4.98 2.24
CA THR A 46 8.70 4.77 1.47
C THR A 46 8.67 3.44 0.73
N ILE A 47 9.82 2.77 0.59
CA ILE A 47 9.99 1.61 -0.30
C ILE A 47 9.17 0.39 0.16
N PHE A 48 8.91 0.25 1.46
CA PHE A 48 8.08 -0.83 2.00
C PHE A 48 6.64 -0.80 1.44
N GLN A 49 6.14 0.35 0.98
CA GLN A 49 4.79 0.45 0.40
C GLN A 49 4.68 -0.27 -0.96
N ALA A 50 5.82 -0.56 -1.59
CA ALA A 50 5.92 -1.36 -2.80
C ALA A 50 6.10 -2.87 -2.51
N ASN A 51 6.46 -3.25 -1.28
CA ASN A 51 6.67 -4.65 -0.91
C ASN A 51 5.37 -5.46 -1.02
N THR A 52 5.48 -6.67 -1.58
CA THR A 52 4.33 -7.54 -1.86
C THR A 52 3.57 -7.94 -0.60
N GLU A 53 4.26 -8.31 0.47
CA GLU A 53 3.64 -8.77 1.72
C GLU A 53 2.96 -7.61 2.46
N VAL A 54 3.58 -6.44 2.51
CA VAL A 54 2.94 -5.23 3.03
C VAL A 54 1.67 -4.93 2.22
N ARG A 55 1.74 -4.96 0.88
CA ARG A 55 0.60 -4.69 0.02
C ARG A 55 -0.53 -5.72 0.20
N ASN A 56 -0.19 -7.00 0.37
CA ASN A 56 -1.13 -8.07 0.69
C ASN A 56 -1.83 -7.83 2.04
N PHE A 57 -1.06 -7.42 3.05
CA PHE A 57 -1.60 -7.06 4.37
C PHE A 57 -2.58 -5.89 4.27
N ILE A 58 -2.17 -4.78 3.64
CA ILE A 58 -3.04 -3.60 3.44
C ILE A 58 -4.30 -3.94 2.63
N GLU A 59 -4.18 -4.78 1.62
CA GLU A 59 -5.34 -5.21 0.82
C GLU A 59 -6.39 -5.91 1.67
N ARG A 60 -5.99 -6.80 2.58
CA ARG A 60 -6.90 -7.60 3.41
C ARG A 60 -7.51 -6.81 4.57
N THR A 61 -6.85 -5.74 5.02
CA THR A 61 -7.32 -4.97 6.16
C THR A 61 -8.42 -3.96 5.80
N ASN A 62 -9.49 -3.90 6.59
CA ASN A 62 -10.47 -2.82 6.51
C ASN A 62 -9.96 -1.54 7.19
N ILE A 63 -9.19 -0.73 6.45
CA ILE A 63 -8.60 0.51 6.97
C ILE A 63 -9.66 1.51 7.48
N GLU A 64 -10.88 1.49 6.94
CA GLU A 64 -11.94 2.40 7.41
C GLU A 64 -12.41 2.07 8.82
N GLU A 65 -12.47 0.79 9.18
CA GLU A 65 -12.83 0.34 10.52
C GLU A 65 -11.67 0.51 11.49
N VAL A 66 -10.45 0.16 11.06
CA VAL A 66 -9.23 0.33 11.86
C VAL A 66 -9.10 1.76 12.35
N LEU A 67 -9.24 2.74 11.45
CA LEU A 67 -9.05 4.16 11.78
C LEU A 67 -10.18 4.77 12.62
N LYS A 68 -11.30 4.06 12.84
CA LYS A 68 -12.40 4.52 13.69
C LYS A 68 -12.26 4.10 15.15
N ASP A 69 -11.45 3.08 15.42
CA ASP A 69 -11.27 2.50 16.76
C ASP A 69 -9.78 2.55 17.16
N PRO A 70 -9.43 3.26 18.26
CA PRO A 70 -8.07 3.35 18.75
C PRO A 70 -7.41 1.99 19.04
N LEU A 71 -8.15 1.02 19.59
CA LEU A 71 -7.62 -0.30 19.90
C LEU A 71 -7.32 -1.09 18.62
N GLN A 72 -8.20 -1.00 17.63
CA GLN A 72 -7.97 -1.60 16.31
C GLN A 72 -6.79 -0.94 15.61
N THR A 73 -6.64 0.37 15.74
CA THR A 73 -5.49 1.13 15.22
C THR A 73 -4.18 0.65 15.85
N GLU A 74 -4.13 0.48 17.18
CA GLU A 74 -2.94 -0.02 17.86
C GLU A 74 -2.59 -1.45 17.43
N LEU A 75 -3.57 -2.35 17.38
CA LEU A 75 -3.37 -3.72 16.89
C LEU A 75 -2.87 -3.75 15.44
N PHE A 76 -3.42 -2.89 14.59
CA PHE A 76 -2.98 -2.75 13.21
C PHE A 76 -1.52 -2.27 13.13
N GLN A 77 -1.13 -1.28 13.93
CA GLN A 77 0.25 -0.79 13.97
C GLN A 77 1.23 -1.90 14.34
N LEU A 78 0.94 -2.66 15.40
CA LEU A 78 1.76 -3.79 15.84
C LEU A 78 1.86 -4.88 14.76
N GLN A 79 0.76 -5.18 14.07
CA GLN A 79 0.76 -6.16 12.97
C GLN A 79 1.57 -5.66 11.77
N LEU A 80 1.43 -4.38 11.41
CA LEU A 80 2.21 -3.77 10.34
C LEU A 80 3.71 -3.82 10.65
N GLU A 81 4.12 -3.43 11.86
CA GLU A 81 5.53 -3.51 12.27
C GLU A 81 6.07 -4.94 12.21
N LYS A 82 5.28 -5.95 12.61
CA LYS A 82 5.69 -7.36 12.45
C LYS A 82 5.92 -7.74 11.00
N VAL A 83 5.08 -7.27 10.07
CA VAL A 83 5.27 -7.49 8.62
C VAL A 83 6.54 -6.79 8.14
N LEU A 84 6.77 -5.54 8.57
CA LEU A 84 7.96 -4.78 8.18
C LEU A 84 9.26 -5.44 8.64
N VAL A 85 9.33 -5.86 9.90
CA VAL A 85 10.50 -6.56 10.45
C VAL A 85 10.73 -7.89 9.73
N LYS A 86 9.68 -8.66 9.44
CA LYS A 86 9.77 -9.92 8.69
C LYS A 86 10.36 -9.72 7.30
N GLU A 87 10.04 -8.60 6.65
CA GLU A 87 10.53 -8.25 5.31
C GLU A 87 11.88 -7.51 5.33
N ASN A 88 12.54 -7.42 6.50
CA ASN A 88 13.82 -6.76 6.73
C ASN A 88 13.84 -5.27 6.38
N PHE A 89 12.76 -4.55 6.73
CA PHE A 89 12.75 -3.08 6.76
C PHE A 89 13.31 -2.53 8.07
#